data_AF-A0A443RTZ2-F1
#
_entry.id   AF-A0A443RTZ2-F1
#
_cell.length_a   1.000
_cell.length_b   1.000
_cell.length_c   1.000
_cell.angle_alpha   90.00
_cell.angle_beta   90.00
_cell.angle_gamma   90.00
#
_symmetry.space_group_name_H-M   'P 1'
#
loop_
_entity.id
_entity.type
_entity.pdbx_description
1 polymer ?
#
loop_
_entity_poly.entity_id
_entity_poly.type
_entity_poly.pdbx_seq_one_letter_code
_entity_poly.pdbx_strand_id
1 'polypeptide(L)'
;PRYEIFHNFAPPNVTAMKYRNLGKSGLKLPLLGFSVWSAFGTRVSDQAAEELIAVAYENGLNYFDTGDAFVNGRCEVMLGNILKKRGWKRNSYMVCTKLFWNVGPSCAQGCIGLSRKFLVEALEASLKRLQLKYVDIVLINKLDGMCPMEEIVRAMNHVIDKGMAFYWGTCRWSPVHIMEAFSVARQFNCPPPTVEQMEYHMFTREKMELHMPELYHKLGVGVVAWSPYSLNQDDGIQLISRHSSQEERISRNTKHVELTPV
;
A
#
# COMPACT_ATOMS: atom_id res chain seq x y z
N PRO A 1 -4.40 -19.83 -26.27
CA PRO A 1 -4.40 -18.77 -27.31
C PRO A 1 -4.71 -17.33 -26.83
N ARG A 2 -4.87 -17.03 -25.52
CA ARG A 2 -5.14 -15.66 -25.01
C ARG A 2 -3.96 -14.95 -24.33
N TYR A 3 -2.77 -15.54 -24.33
CA TYR A 3 -1.58 -14.98 -23.66
C TYR A 3 -0.52 -14.39 -24.62
N GLU A 4 -0.71 -14.50 -25.95
CA GLU A 4 0.28 -14.00 -26.93
C GLU A 4 0.17 -12.48 -27.21
N ILE A 5 -0.82 -11.78 -26.64
CA ILE A 5 -1.10 -10.37 -26.97
C ILE A 5 -0.10 -9.40 -26.32
N PHE A 6 0.67 -9.81 -25.32
CA PHE A 6 1.58 -8.91 -24.60
C PHE A 6 3.00 -8.85 -25.14
N HIS A 7 3.40 -9.72 -26.08
CA HIS A 7 4.78 -9.73 -26.59
C HIS A 7 5.09 -8.61 -27.58
N ASN A 8 4.07 -7.96 -28.18
CA ASN A 8 4.24 -6.95 -29.24
C ASN A 8 3.79 -5.53 -28.86
N PHE A 9 3.47 -5.26 -27.58
CA PHE A 9 3.09 -3.92 -27.10
C PHE A 9 4.21 -3.25 -26.29
N ALA A 10 5.46 -3.33 -26.77
CA ALA A 10 6.45 -2.35 -26.35
C ALA A 10 6.28 -1.11 -27.26
N PRO A 11 5.61 -0.03 -26.82
CA PRO A 11 5.55 1.17 -27.63
C PRO A 11 6.99 1.62 -27.94
N PRO A 12 7.25 2.16 -29.14
CA PRO A 12 8.61 2.45 -29.64
C PRO A 12 9.39 3.50 -28.81
N ASN A 13 8.86 3.97 -27.68
CA ASN A 13 9.46 4.90 -26.73
C ASN A 13 9.03 4.59 -25.29
N VAL A 14 9.25 3.36 -24.78
CA VAL A 14 9.18 3.15 -23.32
C VAL A 14 10.36 3.91 -22.70
N THR A 15 10.13 5.15 -22.28
CA THR A 15 11.11 5.86 -21.44
C THR A 15 11.36 5.02 -20.19
N ALA A 16 12.62 4.78 -19.84
CA ALA A 16 13.00 4.04 -18.64
C ALA A 16 12.21 4.50 -17.40
N MET A 17 11.94 3.57 -16.47
CA MET A 17 11.22 3.84 -15.22
C MET A 17 11.77 5.09 -14.54
N LYS A 18 10.88 6.06 -14.28
CA LYS A 18 11.25 7.29 -13.58
C LYS A 18 11.21 7.04 -12.08
N TYR A 19 12.15 7.66 -11.38
CA TYR A 19 12.24 7.63 -9.93
C TYR A 19 12.04 9.01 -9.33
N ARG A 20 11.40 9.08 -8.17
CA ARG A 20 11.23 10.31 -7.39
C ARG A 20 11.59 10.05 -5.93
N ASN A 21 12.06 11.10 -5.27
CA ASN A 21 12.24 11.06 -3.83
C ASN A 21 10.90 10.80 -3.11
N LEU A 22 10.92 10.00 -2.06
CA LEU A 22 9.80 9.79 -1.17
C LEU A 22 9.69 10.99 -0.23
N GLY A 23 8.86 11.96 -0.61
CA GLY A 23 8.79 13.25 0.09
C GLY A 23 10.15 13.97 0.06
N LYS A 24 10.56 14.52 1.20
CA LYS A 24 11.90 15.13 1.37
C LYS A 24 13.00 14.13 1.77
N SER A 25 12.69 12.84 1.88
CA SER A 25 13.70 11.84 2.22
C SER A 25 14.69 11.61 1.07
N GLY A 26 15.84 11.00 1.39
CA GLY A 26 16.81 10.58 0.39
C GLY A 26 16.44 9.31 -0.39
N LEU A 27 15.39 8.60 0.04
CA LEU A 27 14.93 7.37 -0.60
C LEU A 27 14.23 7.69 -1.92
N LYS A 28 14.65 7.05 -3.02
CA LYS A 28 14.00 7.18 -4.33
C LYS A 28 13.15 5.96 -4.62
N LEU A 29 11.87 6.19 -4.92
CA LEU A 29 10.93 5.15 -5.36
C LEU A 29 10.63 5.30 -6.86
N PRO A 30 10.34 4.20 -7.58
CA PRO A 30 9.77 4.26 -8.92
C PRO A 30 8.40 4.96 -8.88
N LEU A 31 7.98 5.55 -10.00
CA LEU A 31 6.66 6.20 -10.10
C LEU A 31 5.49 5.23 -9.89
N LEU A 32 5.71 3.95 -10.18
CA LEU A 32 4.74 2.89 -9.96
C LEU A 32 5.30 1.92 -8.93
N GLY A 33 4.42 1.47 -8.03
CA GLY A 33 4.69 0.42 -7.07
C GLY A 33 3.92 -0.85 -7.40
N PHE A 34 4.35 -1.98 -6.86
CA PHE A 34 3.67 -3.25 -7.05
C PHE A 34 3.18 -3.76 -5.69
N SER A 35 1.85 -3.78 -5.50
CA SER A 35 1.24 -4.32 -4.28
C SER A 35 0.81 -5.77 -4.50
N VAL A 36 1.09 -6.63 -3.52
CA VAL A 36 0.65 -8.04 -3.53
C VAL A 36 -0.75 -8.22 -2.92
N TRP A 37 -1.48 -7.14 -2.65
CA TRP A 37 -2.82 -7.19 -2.06
C TRP A 37 -3.86 -7.86 -2.97
N SER A 38 -4.75 -8.66 -2.37
CA SER A 38 -5.97 -9.29 -2.94
C SER A 38 -5.80 -10.37 -4.02
N ALA A 39 -4.80 -10.27 -4.91
CA ALA A 39 -4.61 -11.21 -6.02
C ALA A 39 -3.64 -12.36 -5.65
N PHE A 40 -2.61 -12.06 -4.87
CA PHE A 40 -1.52 -12.97 -4.55
C PHE A 40 -1.88 -13.80 -3.31
N GLY A 41 -1.67 -15.12 -3.36
CA GLY A 41 -2.01 -16.05 -2.29
C GLY A 41 -3.46 -16.57 -2.30
N THR A 42 -4.28 -16.10 -3.22
CA THR A 42 -5.68 -16.54 -3.42
C THR A 42 -5.99 -16.83 -4.89
N ARG A 43 -6.03 -15.79 -5.74
CA ARG A 43 -6.54 -15.86 -7.12
C ARG A 43 -5.46 -16.15 -8.16
N VAL A 44 -4.22 -15.77 -7.88
CA VAL A 44 -3.07 -15.94 -8.77
C VAL A 44 -2.20 -17.09 -8.26
N SER A 45 -1.76 -17.97 -9.17
CA SER A 45 -0.84 -19.06 -8.84
C SER A 45 0.54 -18.52 -8.47
N ASP A 46 1.29 -19.25 -7.64
CA ASP A 46 2.64 -18.85 -7.22
C ASP A 46 3.59 -18.61 -8.41
N GLN A 47 3.43 -19.37 -9.50
CA GLN A 47 4.20 -19.19 -10.73
C GLN A 47 3.84 -17.89 -11.46
N ALA A 48 2.54 -17.61 -11.64
CA ALA A 48 2.11 -16.36 -12.28
C ALA A 48 2.50 -15.13 -11.43
N ALA A 49 2.45 -15.26 -10.10
CA ALA A 49 2.93 -14.25 -9.17
C ALA A 49 4.43 -13.95 -9.36
N GLU A 50 5.24 -15.00 -9.50
CA GLU A 50 6.67 -14.90 -9.75
C GLU A 50 6.99 -14.24 -11.09
N GLU A 51 6.23 -14.57 -12.15
CA GLU A 51 6.37 -13.97 -13.48
C GLU A 51 6.01 -12.48 -13.46
N LEU A 52 4.89 -12.12 -12.82
CA LEU A 52 4.46 -10.71 -12.70
C LEU A 52 5.50 -9.85 -11.95
N ILE A 53 6.02 -10.35 -10.84
CA ILE A 53 7.05 -9.64 -10.05
C ILE A 53 8.36 -9.53 -10.84
N ALA A 54 8.74 -10.56 -11.61
CA ALA A 54 9.92 -10.51 -12.47
C ALA A 54 9.79 -9.48 -13.59
N VAL A 55 8.66 -9.48 -14.31
CA VAL A 55 8.40 -8.48 -15.36
C VAL A 55 8.40 -7.07 -14.78
N ALA A 56 7.80 -6.86 -13.60
CA ALA A 56 7.84 -5.57 -12.92
C ALA A 56 9.28 -5.13 -12.65
N TYR A 57 10.09 -6.01 -12.05
CA TYR A 57 11.49 -5.74 -11.71
C TYR A 57 12.35 -5.44 -12.95
N GLU A 58 12.21 -6.24 -14.01
CA GLU A 58 12.94 -6.07 -15.28
C GLU A 58 12.60 -4.74 -15.97
N ASN A 59 11.41 -4.19 -15.74
CA ASN A 59 10.98 -2.88 -16.21
C ASN A 59 11.35 -1.74 -15.25
N GLY A 60 12.19 -1.98 -14.25
CA GLY A 60 12.67 -0.98 -13.28
C GLY A 60 11.71 -0.73 -12.11
N LEU A 61 10.58 -1.43 -12.03
CA LEU A 61 9.72 -1.37 -10.85
C LEU A 61 10.32 -2.23 -9.75
N ASN A 62 10.93 -1.57 -8.78
CA ASN A 62 11.62 -2.24 -7.68
C ASN A 62 11.06 -1.89 -6.29
N TYR A 63 9.85 -1.32 -6.20
CA TYR A 63 9.13 -1.10 -4.94
C TYR A 63 7.97 -2.08 -4.80
N PHE A 64 8.06 -2.97 -3.81
CA PHE A 64 7.07 -4.01 -3.52
C PHE A 64 6.37 -3.73 -2.19
N ASP A 65 5.04 -3.70 -2.22
CA ASP A 65 4.19 -3.38 -1.09
C ASP A 65 3.35 -4.60 -0.66
N THR A 66 3.39 -4.92 0.64
CA THR A 66 2.67 -6.05 1.26
C THR A 66 2.09 -5.65 2.62
N GLY A 67 1.56 -6.59 3.39
CA GLY A 67 1.10 -6.36 4.75
C GLY A 67 1.00 -7.65 5.56
N ASP A 68 1.12 -7.52 6.89
CA ASP A 68 1.00 -8.62 7.86
C ASP A 68 -0.30 -9.40 7.67
N ALA A 69 -1.37 -8.68 7.37
CA ALA A 69 -2.71 -9.21 7.31
C ALA A 69 -3.12 -9.82 5.98
N PHE A 70 -2.31 -9.61 4.93
CA PHE A 70 -2.71 -9.95 3.58
C PHE A 70 -2.71 -11.47 3.43
N VAL A 71 -3.92 -12.04 3.36
CA VAL A 71 -4.17 -13.48 3.27
C VAL A 71 -3.50 -14.22 4.45
N ASN A 72 -3.68 -13.72 5.68
CA ASN A 72 -3.09 -14.28 6.90
C ASN A 72 -1.57 -14.46 6.82
N GLY A 73 -0.88 -13.43 6.29
CA GLY A 73 0.57 -13.42 6.09
C GLY A 73 1.08 -14.20 4.88
N ARG A 74 0.22 -14.87 4.10
CA ARG A 74 0.65 -15.66 2.92
C ARG A 74 1.28 -14.80 1.83
N CYS A 75 0.82 -13.56 1.65
CA CYS A 75 1.41 -12.63 0.69
C CYS A 75 2.90 -12.34 0.99
N GLU A 76 3.25 -12.21 2.27
CA GLU A 76 4.64 -12.00 2.70
C GLU A 76 5.51 -13.24 2.46
N VAL A 77 4.98 -14.43 2.75
CA VAL A 77 5.68 -15.70 2.47
C VAL A 77 5.94 -15.86 0.97
N MET A 78 4.92 -15.59 0.14
CA MET A 78 5.05 -15.67 -1.32
C MET A 78 6.09 -14.68 -1.84
N LEU A 79 5.99 -13.40 -1.44
CA LEU A 79 6.96 -12.38 -1.87
C LEU A 79 8.38 -12.75 -1.43
N GLY A 80 8.57 -13.21 -0.19
CA GLY A 80 9.87 -13.67 0.31
C GLY A 80 10.44 -14.84 -0.49
N ASN A 81 9.61 -15.83 -0.84
CA ASN A 81 10.01 -16.96 -1.67
C ASN A 81 10.42 -16.52 -3.08
N ILE A 82 9.67 -15.60 -3.70
CA ILE A 82 9.98 -15.06 -5.03
C ILE A 82 11.31 -14.30 -5.02
N LEU A 83 11.49 -13.39 -4.05
CA LEU A 83 12.73 -12.60 -3.92
C LEU A 83 13.95 -13.51 -3.70
N LYS A 84 13.81 -14.53 -2.86
CA LYS A 84 14.87 -15.51 -2.59
C LYS A 84 15.18 -16.37 -3.81
N LYS A 85 14.15 -16.85 -4.52
CA LYS A 85 14.29 -17.68 -5.73
C LYS A 85 14.96 -16.90 -6.87
N ARG A 86 14.60 -15.62 -7.05
CA ARG A 86 15.19 -14.76 -8.08
C ARG A 86 16.62 -14.32 -7.77
N GLY A 87 17.04 -14.36 -6.50
CA GLY A 87 18.41 -14.07 -6.11
C GLY A 87 18.84 -12.61 -6.36
N TRP A 88 17.89 -11.68 -6.48
CA TRP A 88 18.20 -10.26 -6.65
C TRP A 88 18.93 -9.71 -5.42
N LYS A 89 19.88 -8.79 -5.66
CA LYS A 89 20.63 -8.16 -4.58
C LYS A 89 19.68 -7.36 -3.69
N ARG A 90 19.76 -7.52 -2.37
CA ARG A 90 18.82 -6.84 -1.44
C ARG A 90 18.78 -5.32 -1.59
N ASN A 91 19.88 -4.71 -2.03
CA ASN A 91 19.99 -3.27 -2.27
C ASN A 91 19.42 -2.80 -3.62
N SER A 92 18.94 -3.70 -4.48
CA SER A 92 18.35 -3.35 -5.78
C SER A 92 16.83 -3.21 -5.75
N TYR A 93 16.17 -3.59 -4.65
CA TYR A 93 14.73 -3.47 -4.46
C TYR A 93 14.38 -2.93 -3.09
N MET A 94 13.17 -2.37 -3.00
CA MET A 94 12.56 -1.85 -1.80
C MET A 94 11.34 -2.67 -1.41
N VAL A 95 11.21 -3.01 -0.13
CA VAL A 95 10.05 -3.70 0.42
C VAL A 95 9.38 -2.83 1.46
N CYS A 96 8.06 -2.70 1.32
CA CYS A 96 7.18 -2.06 2.28
C CYS A 96 6.21 -3.10 2.87
N THR A 97 6.14 -3.20 4.19
CA THR A 97 5.07 -3.96 4.87
C THR A 97 4.25 -3.06 5.79
N LYS A 98 3.02 -3.49 6.06
CA LYS A 98 2.05 -2.78 6.90
C LYS A 98 1.72 -3.62 8.12
N LEU A 99 1.62 -2.99 9.28
CA LEU A 99 1.29 -3.64 10.55
C LEU A 99 -0.02 -3.06 11.09
N PHE A 100 -0.95 -3.93 11.50
CA PHE A 100 -2.10 -3.57 12.36
C PHE A 100 -2.91 -4.81 12.78
N TRP A 101 -3.14 -5.73 11.84
CA TRP A 101 -3.94 -6.93 12.08
C TRP A 101 -3.00 -8.13 12.08
N ASN A 102 -2.47 -8.51 13.25
CA ASN A 102 -1.64 -9.71 13.35
C ASN A 102 -2.52 -10.96 13.20
N VAL A 103 -2.71 -11.39 11.95
CA VAL A 103 -3.39 -12.63 11.58
C VAL A 103 -2.34 -13.68 11.22
N GLY A 104 -1.85 -14.38 12.24
CA GLY A 104 -0.96 -15.52 12.07
C GLY A 104 -1.13 -16.55 13.20
N PRO A 105 -0.77 -17.82 12.98
CA PRO A 105 -0.88 -18.89 13.98
C PRO A 105 -0.01 -18.67 15.23
N SER A 106 0.95 -17.73 15.16
CA SER A 106 1.76 -17.27 16.30
C SER A 106 1.09 -16.18 17.15
N CYS A 107 -0.13 -15.76 16.82
CA CYS A 107 -0.84 -14.72 17.54
C CYS A 107 -1.65 -15.35 18.68
N ALA A 108 -1.35 -14.97 19.92
CA ALA A 108 -2.32 -15.16 21.01
C ALA A 108 -3.59 -14.39 20.63
N GLN A 109 -4.76 -15.02 20.73
CA GLN A 109 -6.05 -14.38 20.45
C GLN A 109 -6.11 -12.97 21.08
N GLY A 110 -6.34 -11.93 20.26
CA GLY A 110 -6.60 -10.57 20.75
C GLY A 110 -5.47 -9.54 20.58
N CYS A 111 -4.32 -9.87 19.99
CA CYS A 111 -3.29 -8.87 19.71
C CYS A 111 -3.61 -8.08 18.43
N ILE A 112 -4.59 -7.17 18.49
CA ILE A 112 -4.83 -6.13 17.49
C ILE A 112 -4.52 -4.79 18.16
N GLY A 113 -3.81 -3.89 17.48
CA GLY A 113 -3.56 -2.55 17.98
C GLY A 113 -2.19 -2.03 17.60
N LEU A 114 -1.76 -0.95 18.24
CA LEU A 114 -0.47 -0.30 17.95
C LEU A 114 0.49 -0.23 19.15
N SER A 115 0.27 -1.08 20.16
CA SER A 115 1.20 -1.16 21.29
C SER A 115 2.61 -1.49 20.82
N ARG A 116 3.61 -1.04 21.58
CA ARG A 116 5.02 -1.31 21.30
C ARG A 116 5.29 -2.81 21.19
N LYS A 117 4.70 -3.63 22.08
CA LYS A 117 4.80 -5.09 22.04
C LYS A 117 4.30 -5.62 20.70
N PHE A 118 3.10 -5.22 20.29
CA PHE A 118 2.52 -5.64 19.03
C PHE A 118 3.39 -5.24 17.84
N LEU A 119 3.80 -3.97 17.75
CA LEU A 119 4.53 -3.46 16.58
C LEU A 119 5.88 -4.18 16.39
N VAL A 120 6.60 -4.44 17.48
CA VAL A 120 7.89 -5.15 17.42
C VAL A 120 7.68 -6.61 17.03
N GLU A 121 6.78 -7.33 17.70
CA GLU A 121 6.50 -8.76 17.43
C GLU A 121 5.93 -8.97 16.01
N ALA A 122 5.04 -8.09 15.56
CA ALA A 122 4.44 -8.15 14.23
C ALA A 122 5.47 -7.90 13.13
N LEU A 123 6.40 -6.97 13.33
CA LEU A 123 7.48 -6.72 12.37
C LEU A 123 8.47 -7.90 12.33
N GLU A 124 8.87 -8.46 13.48
CA GLU A 124 9.71 -9.66 13.53
C GLU A 124 9.07 -10.84 12.80
N ALA A 125 7.77 -11.05 13.01
CA ALA A 125 7.03 -12.09 12.31
C ALA A 125 6.96 -11.84 10.79
N SER A 126 6.76 -10.59 10.39
CA SER A 126 6.74 -10.18 8.97
C SER A 126 8.09 -10.39 8.29
N LEU A 127 9.19 -9.99 8.95
CA LEU A 127 10.55 -10.23 8.47
C LEU A 127 10.87 -11.72 8.31
N LYS A 128 10.40 -12.55 9.25
CA LYS A 128 10.53 -14.02 9.16
C LYS A 128 9.77 -14.58 7.96
N ARG A 129 8.53 -14.14 7.71
CA ARG A 129 7.74 -14.56 6.53
C ARG A 129 8.40 -14.11 5.23
N LEU A 130 8.87 -12.86 5.18
CA LEU A 130 9.58 -12.28 4.04
C LEU A 130 10.97 -12.89 3.82
N GLN A 131 11.54 -13.57 4.82
CA GLN A 131 12.92 -14.05 4.81
C GLN A 131 13.93 -12.90 4.61
N LEU A 132 13.65 -11.74 5.20
CA LEU A 132 14.47 -10.53 5.11
C LEU A 132 15.00 -10.12 6.48
N LYS A 133 16.16 -9.46 6.51
CA LYS A 133 16.70 -8.85 7.73
C LYS A 133 16.04 -7.51 8.06
N TYR A 134 15.60 -6.80 7.03
CA TYR A 134 14.97 -5.49 7.14
C TYR A 134 13.97 -5.24 6.00
N VAL A 135 13.01 -4.36 6.25
CA VAL A 135 12.18 -3.70 5.22
C VAL A 135 12.65 -2.27 5.00
N ASP A 136 12.43 -1.71 3.82
CA ASP A 136 12.81 -0.33 3.54
C ASP A 136 11.85 0.64 4.22
N ILE A 137 10.55 0.28 4.22
CA ILE A 137 9.49 1.07 4.84
C ILE A 137 8.60 0.15 5.66
N VAL A 138 8.30 0.54 6.90
CA VAL A 138 7.22 -0.06 7.69
C VAL A 138 6.08 0.95 7.83
N LEU A 139 4.87 0.54 7.48
CA LEU A 139 3.68 1.39 7.57
C LEU A 139 2.77 0.93 8.70
N ILE A 140 2.15 1.91 9.37
CA ILE A 140 1.02 1.66 10.25
C ILE A 140 -0.26 1.62 9.42
N ASN A 141 -0.90 0.46 9.32
CA ASN A 141 -1.98 0.23 8.35
C ASN A 141 -3.26 1.02 8.68
N LYS A 142 -3.53 1.24 9.96
CA LYS A 142 -4.69 1.97 10.47
C LYS A 142 -4.33 2.60 11.81
N LEU A 143 -4.97 3.70 12.18
CA LEU A 143 -4.84 4.27 13.52
C LEU A 143 -5.55 3.39 14.55
N ASP A 144 -4.96 3.30 15.74
CA ASP A 144 -5.57 2.74 16.94
C ASP A 144 -5.81 3.88 17.95
N GLY A 145 -7.07 4.20 18.22
CA GLY A 145 -7.44 5.29 19.14
C GLY A 145 -7.15 4.97 20.62
N MET A 146 -6.80 3.73 20.94
CA MET A 146 -6.48 3.30 22.30
C MET A 146 -4.99 3.39 22.63
N CYS A 147 -4.13 3.49 21.61
CA CYS A 147 -2.68 3.53 21.79
C CYS A 147 -2.18 4.98 21.73
N PRO A 148 -1.44 5.46 22.76
CA PRO A 148 -0.87 6.80 22.74
C PRO A 148 0.12 7.00 21.58
N MET A 149 0.07 8.16 20.93
CA MET A 149 0.96 8.49 19.81
C MET A 149 2.45 8.39 20.17
N GLU A 150 2.81 8.75 21.41
CA GLU A 150 4.18 8.61 21.91
C GLU A 150 4.67 7.15 21.87
N GLU A 151 3.83 6.20 22.29
CA GLU A 151 4.20 4.79 22.29
C GLU A 151 4.46 4.30 20.86
N ILE A 152 3.59 4.69 19.93
CA ILE A 152 3.70 4.37 18.51
C ILE A 152 5.02 4.93 17.93
N VAL A 153 5.29 6.22 18.12
CA VAL A 153 6.49 6.88 17.60
C VAL A 153 7.77 6.28 18.20
N ARG A 154 7.77 5.97 19.51
CA ARG A 154 8.93 5.32 20.16
C ARG A 154 9.12 3.86 19.74
N ALA A 155 8.04 3.15 19.44
CA ALA A 155 8.12 1.80 18.87
C ALA A 155 8.73 1.85 17.47
N MET A 156 8.31 2.82 16.64
CA MET A 156 8.86 3.02 15.31
C MET A 156 10.33 3.47 15.33
N ASN A 157 10.70 4.36 16.27
CA ASN A 157 12.10 4.67 16.52
C ASN A 157 12.91 3.42 16.84
N HIS A 158 12.38 2.56 17.73
CA HIS A 158 13.08 1.36 18.16
C HIS A 158 13.35 0.37 17.02
N VAL A 159 12.37 0.11 16.15
CA VAL A 159 12.58 -0.83 15.03
C VAL A 159 13.55 -0.27 14.00
N ILE A 160 13.63 1.06 13.85
CA ILE A 160 14.63 1.72 12.99
C ILE A 160 16.02 1.60 13.62
N ASP A 161 16.18 1.92 14.91
CA ASP A 161 17.45 1.81 15.63
C ASP A 161 17.98 0.37 15.66
N LYS A 162 17.08 -0.63 15.67
CA LYS A 162 17.42 -2.05 15.58
C LYS A 162 17.76 -2.51 14.15
N GLY A 163 17.62 -1.64 13.15
CA GLY A 163 17.89 -1.96 11.76
C GLY A 163 16.86 -2.90 11.12
N MET A 164 15.65 -3.00 11.70
CA MET A 164 14.55 -3.81 11.15
C MET A 164 13.80 -3.08 10.04
N ALA A 165 13.83 -1.75 10.08
CA ALA A 165 13.31 -0.87 9.03
C ALA A 165 14.24 0.33 8.82
N PHE A 166 14.26 0.91 7.62
CA PHE A 166 14.98 2.18 7.39
C PHE A 166 14.10 3.41 7.59
N TYR A 167 12.83 3.30 7.19
CA TYR A 167 11.85 4.36 7.30
C TYR A 167 10.54 3.80 7.85
N TRP A 168 9.74 4.69 8.42
CA TRP A 168 8.36 4.38 8.76
C TRP A 168 7.40 5.41 8.19
N GLY A 169 6.13 5.03 8.14
CA GLY A 169 5.05 5.89 7.68
C GLY A 169 3.68 5.43 8.17
N THR A 170 2.68 6.14 7.69
CA THR A 170 1.29 5.99 8.09
C THR A 170 0.44 5.56 6.90
N CYS A 171 -0.72 4.97 7.16
CA CYS A 171 -1.68 4.60 6.13
C CYS A 171 -3.09 4.88 6.64
N ARG A 172 -3.90 5.57 5.83
CA ARG A 172 -5.28 5.99 6.17
C ARG A 172 -5.37 6.96 7.36
N TRP A 173 -4.29 7.65 7.70
CA TRP A 173 -4.30 8.61 8.80
C TRP A 173 -4.86 9.97 8.35
N SER A 174 -5.44 10.72 9.28
CA SER A 174 -5.84 12.11 9.00
C SER A 174 -4.61 13.02 9.04
N PRO A 175 -4.64 14.20 8.38
CA PRO A 175 -3.56 15.18 8.49
C PRO A 175 -3.24 15.55 9.94
N VAL A 176 -4.25 15.59 10.81
CA VAL A 176 -4.11 15.90 12.25
C VAL A 176 -3.27 14.82 12.94
N HIS A 177 -3.58 13.53 12.72
CA HIS A 177 -2.82 12.44 13.33
C HIS A 177 -1.37 12.37 12.81
N ILE A 178 -1.14 12.67 11.53
CA ILE A 178 0.21 12.73 10.96
C ILE A 178 1.00 13.90 11.59
N MET A 179 0.35 15.05 11.79
CA MET A 179 0.97 16.20 12.43
C MET A 179 1.27 15.93 13.91
N GLU A 180 0.37 15.25 14.61
CA GLU A 180 0.58 14.79 15.99
C GLU A 180 1.80 13.86 16.08
N ALA A 181 1.88 12.84 15.22
CA ALA A 181 3.03 11.94 15.14
C ALA A 181 4.33 12.70 14.87
N PHE A 182 4.30 13.67 13.96
CA PHE A 182 5.45 14.51 13.67
C PHE A 182 5.85 15.36 14.89
N SER A 183 4.89 15.98 15.58
CA SER A 183 5.13 16.79 16.77
C SER A 183 5.78 15.97 17.89
N VAL A 184 5.21 14.80 18.18
CA VAL A 184 5.73 13.84 19.16
C VAL A 184 7.14 13.39 18.77
N ALA A 185 7.38 13.07 17.50
CA ALA A 185 8.70 12.69 17.01
C ALA A 185 9.73 13.79 17.23
N ARG A 186 9.37 15.06 16.99
CA ARG A 186 10.26 16.20 17.26
C ARG A 186 10.51 16.42 18.74
N GLN A 187 9.48 16.32 19.57
CA GLN A 187 9.58 16.48 21.02
C GLN A 187 10.53 15.46 21.65
N PHE A 188 10.48 14.20 21.19
CA PHE A 188 11.28 13.10 21.76
C PHE A 188 12.50 12.73 20.91
N ASN A 189 12.90 13.58 19.96
CA ASN A 189 14.03 13.35 19.06
C ASN A 189 14.01 11.97 18.36
N CYS A 190 12.82 11.55 17.94
CA CYS A 190 12.58 10.33 17.18
C CYS A 190 12.44 10.66 15.67
N PRO A 191 12.67 9.70 14.76
CA PRO A 191 12.41 9.89 13.34
C PRO A 191 10.90 10.08 13.11
N PRO A 192 10.49 11.14 12.40
CA PRO A 192 9.08 11.35 12.05
C PRO A 192 8.63 10.41 10.92
N PRO A 193 7.32 10.23 10.71
CA PRO A 193 6.81 9.46 9.58
C PRO A 193 7.21 10.13 8.26
N THR A 194 7.71 9.35 7.31
CA THR A 194 8.25 9.85 6.04
C THR A 194 7.27 9.76 4.88
N VAL A 195 6.24 8.94 5.01
CA VAL A 195 5.25 8.68 3.97
C VAL A 195 3.87 8.47 4.56
N GLU A 196 2.85 8.96 3.88
CA GLU A 196 1.47 8.55 4.07
C GLU A 196 1.01 7.74 2.85
N GLN A 197 0.50 6.53 3.10
CA GLN A 197 -0.12 5.70 2.08
C GLN A 197 -1.64 5.93 2.11
N MET A 198 -2.21 6.42 1.01
CA MET A 198 -3.61 6.84 0.97
C MET A 198 -4.32 6.44 -0.33
N GLU A 199 -5.65 6.32 -0.26
CA GLU A 199 -6.47 6.08 -1.44
C GLU A 199 -6.45 7.33 -2.32
N TYR A 200 -6.18 7.14 -3.60
CA TYR A 200 -6.24 8.23 -4.56
C TYR A 200 -6.54 7.73 -5.96
N HIS A 201 -7.68 8.17 -6.48
CA HIS A 201 -8.16 7.94 -7.84
C HIS A 201 -9.17 9.02 -8.21
N MET A 202 -9.71 9.00 -9.43
CA MET A 202 -10.58 10.08 -9.94
C MET A 202 -11.81 10.38 -9.07
N PHE A 203 -12.27 9.43 -8.26
CA PHE A 203 -13.44 9.58 -7.37
C PHE A 203 -13.07 9.86 -5.91
N THR A 204 -11.80 9.71 -5.52
CA THR A 204 -11.30 9.94 -4.16
C THR A 204 -10.07 10.83 -4.23
N ARG A 205 -10.28 12.15 -4.14
CA ARG A 205 -9.25 13.17 -4.42
C ARG A 205 -8.97 14.11 -3.25
N GLU A 206 -9.99 14.34 -2.41
CA GLU A 206 -10.00 15.39 -1.39
C GLU A 206 -8.79 15.32 -0.44
N LYS A 207 -8.48 14.14 0.10
CA LYS A 207 -7.37 13.99 1.03
C LYS A 207 -6.03 14.39 0.40
N MET A 208 -5.72 13.85 -0.77
CA MET A 208 -4.43 14.09 -1.42
C MET A 208 -4.30 15.54 -1.92
N GLU A 209 -5.36 16.08 -2.52
CA GLU A 209 -5.32 17.37 -3.22
C GLU A 209 -5.61 18.57 -2.32
N LEU A 210 -6.49 18.44 -1.31
CA LEU A 210 -6.90 19.55 -0.46
C LEU A 210 -6.21 19.54 0.91
N HIS A 211 -6.11 18.37 1.54
CA HIS A 211 -5.76 18.29 2.97
C HIS A 211 -4.27 18.06 3.26
N MET A 212 -3.55 17.46 2.31
CA MET A 212 -2.17 17.06 2.49
C MET A 212 -1.09 17.98 1.88
N PRO A 213 -1.34 18.92 0.93
CA PRO A 213 -0.29 19.78 0.37
C PRO A 213 0.60 20.47 1.41
N GLU A 214 -0.01 20.98 2.48
CA GLU A 214 0.73 21.62 3.58
C GLU A 214 1.69 20.66 4.29
N LEU A 215 1.30 19.40 4.47
CA LEU A 215 2.16 18.38 5.08
C LEU A 215 3.35 18.03 4.16
N TYR A 216 3.15 18.04 2.84
CA TYR A 216 4.24 17.82 1.87
C TYR A 216 5.25 18.97 1.92
N HIS A 217 4.76 20.20 1.88
CA HIS A 217 5.62 21.39 1.80
C HIS A 217 6.31 21.69 3.12
N LYS A 218 5.59 21.64 4.25
CA LYS A 218 6.13 21.97 5.58
C LYS A 218 6.89 20.79 6.19
N LEU A 219 6.25 19.63 6.31
CA LEU A 219 6.81 18.48 7.03
C LEU A 219 7.70 17.61 6.13
N GLY A 220 7.49 17.64 4.81
CA GLY A 220 8.25 16.84 3.86
C GLY A 220 7.78 15.40 3.72
N VAL A 221 6.55 15.11 4.13
CA VAL A 221 5.95 13.77 4.04
C VAL A 221 5.71 13.41 2.57
N GLY A 222 6.11 12.20 2.17
CA GLY A 222 5.84 11.64 0.85
C GLY A 222 4.45 11.00 0.76
N VAL A 223 4.03 10.68 -0.46
CA VAL A 223 2.75 10.02 -0.72
C VAL A 223 2.97 8.78 -1.55
N VAL A 224 2.32 7.69 -1.15
CA VAL A 224 2.13 6.52 -1.99
C VAL A 224 0.63 6.28 -2.12
N ALA A 225 0.12 6.46 -3.33
CA ALA A 225 -1.29 6.22 -3.63
C ALA A 225 -1.58 4.72 -3.75
N TRP A 226 -2.71 4.26 -3.22
CA TRP A 226 -3.27 2.92 -3.47
C TRP A 226 -4.65 3.01 -4.12
N SER A 227 -5.08 1.89 -4.73
CA SER A 227 -6.28 1.81 -5.59
C SER A 227 -6.37 2.93 -6.63
N PRO A 228 -5.35 3.11 -7.50
CA PRO A 228 -5.38 4.15 -8.55
C PRO A 228 -6.53 3.94 -9.56
N TYR A 229 -7.00 2.70 -9.67
CA TYR A 229 -8.26 2.35 -10.31
C TYR A 229 -9.26 2.02 -9.21
N SER A 230 -10.47 2.59 -9.28
CA SER A 230 -11.52 2.30 -8.29
C SER A 230 -11.86 0.81 -8.36
N LEU A 231 -11.68 0.10 -7.24
CA LEU A 231 -11.93 -1.34 -7.12
C LEU A 231 -13.29 -1.63 -6.47
N ASN A 232 -14.26 -0.73 -6.60
CA ASN A 232 -15.64 -1.13 -6.36
C ASN A 232 -15.97 -2.22 -7.38
N GLN A 233 -16.49 -3.35 -6.89
CA GLN A 233 -16.82 -4.54 -7.66
C GLN A 233 -17.28 -4.19 -9.06
N ASP A 234 -16.54 -4.70 -10.05
CA ASP A 234 -16.85 -4.65 -11.47
C ASP A 234 -18.20 -5.34 -11.76
N ASP A 235 -19.29 -4.62 -11.51
CA ASP A 235 -20.45 -4.61 -12.42
C ASP A 235 -20.26 -3.56 -13.52
N GLY A 236 -19.00 -3.23 -13.81
CA GLY A 236 -18.59 -2.13 -14.67
C GLY A 236 -18.64 -0.82 -13.90
N ILE A 237 -17.49 -0.17 -13.78
CA ILE A 237 -17.47 1.28 -13.85
C ILE A 237 -18.16 1.61 -15.17
N GLN A 238 -19.43 2.04 -15.14
CA GLN A 238 -20.04 2.74 -16.26
C GLN A 238 -19.26 4.04 -16.42
N LEU A 239 -18.12 3.96 -17.10
CA LEU A 239 -17.54 5.10 -17.78
C LEU A 239 -18.69 5.66 -18.61
N ILE A 240 -19.11 6.88 -18.29
CA ILE A 240 -20.06 7.63 -19.10
C ILE A 240 -19.36 7.88 -20.45
N SER A 241 -19.41 6.88 -21.30
CA SER A 241 -19.06 6.91 -22.70
C SER A 241 -20.28 7.45 -23.43
N ARG A 242 -20.10 8.31 -24.44
CA ARG A 242 -21.22 8.78 -25.28
C ARG A 242 -22.06 7.62 -25.85
N HIS A 243 -21.51 6.41 -25.93
CA HIS A 243 -22.25 5.21 -26.34
C HIS A 243 -23.29 4.69 -25.32
N SER A 244 -23.15 4.93 -24.01
CA SER A 244 -24.11 4.43 -23.01
C SER A 244 -25.44 5.21 -22.97
N SER A 245 -25.51 6.34 -23.67
CA SER A 245 -26.71 7.20 -23.70
C SER A 245 -27.78 6.82 -24.72
N GLN A 246 -27.55 5.85 -25.62
CA GLN A 246 -28.53 5.48 -26.65
C GLN A 246 -29.43 4.29 -26.28
N GLU A 247 -29.02 3.40 -25.38
CA GLU A 247 -29.79 2.19 -25.05
C GLU A 247 -30.80 2.38 -23.89
N GLU A 248 -30.56 3.31 -22.96
CA GLU A 248 -31.44 3.51 -21.80
C GLU A 248 -32.76 4.24 -22.11
N ARG A 249 -32.96 4.73 -23.34
CA ARG A 249 -34.17 5.48 -23.71
C ARG A 249 -35.38 4.62 -24.11
N ILE A 250 -35.22 3.31 -24.24
CA ILE A 250 -36.30 2.42 -24.75
C ILE A 250 -36.96 1.57 -23.65
N SER A 251 -36.37 1.43 -22.46
CA SER A 251 -36.92 0.53 -21.40
C SER A 251 -37.55 1.23 -20.19
N ARG A 252 -37.40 2.55 -20.01
CA ARG A 252 -37.84 3.26 -18.79
C ARG A 252 -39.30 3.78 -18.79
N ASN A 253 -40.09 3.53 -19.84
CA ASN A 253 -41.47 4.06 -19.93
C ASN A 253 -42.59 3.08 -19.52
N THR A 254 -42.27 1.95 -18.91
CA THR A 254 -43.30 1.06 -18.36
C THR A 254 -42.88 0.49 -17.03
N LYS A 255 -43.44 1.07 -15.96
CA LYS A 255 -43.84 0.47 -14.66
C LYS A 255 -43.52 1.41 -13.50
N HIS A 256 -44.55 1.64 -12.69
CA HIS A 256 -44.63 2.43 -11.44
C HIS A 256 -44.94 3.92 -11.57
N VAL A 257 -46.17 4.20 -12.03
CA VAL A 257 -47.02 5.22 -11.41
C VAL A 257 -48.17 4.45 -10.76
N GLU A 258 -48.11 4.25 -9.44
CA GLU A 258 -49.30 3.92 -8.64
C GLU A 258 -49.59 5.14 -7.76
N LEU A 259 -50.75 5.73 -8.02
CA LEU A 259 -51.33 6.86 -7.30
C LEU A 259 -52.03 6.32 -6.06
N THR A 260 -51.72 6.85 -4.88
CA THR A 260 -52.54 6.66 -3.67
C THR A 260 -53.76 7.59 -3.73
N PRO A 261 -55.02 7.08 -3.67
CA PRO A 261 -56.19 7.93 -3.53
C PRO A 261 -56.57 8.09 -2.04
N VAL A 262 -56.71 9.37 -1.65
CA VAL A 262 -57.32 10.00 -0.44
C VAL A 262 -57.15 9.29 0.90
#